data_AF-Q6BM20-F1
#
_entry.id   AF-Q6BM20-F1
#
_cell.length_a   1.000
_cell.length_b   1.000
_cell.length_c   1.000
_cell.angle_alpha   90.00
_cell.angle_beta   90.00
_cell.angle_gamma   90.00
#
_symmetry.space_group_name_H-M   'P 1'
#
loop_
_entity.id
_entity.type
_entity.pdbx_description
1 polymer ?
#
loop_
_entity_poly.entity_id
_entity_poly.type
_entity_poly.pdbx_seq_one_letter_code
_entity_poly.pdbx_strand_id
1 'polypeptide(L)'
;MDNLQQATRNSFEPQQYLQAKATYTQHPILFHIIQVADISRSRLNQLDEWQEYEDPNSVSVDRVSKFNNKKYSGNRIIREVDMNTDNGMNRDNSKHFGGIYKLTLKDNFENYCFAYEYNDCLQFLRSNSSTGTPLGIPLGGRLLVKKGTLVMNGAIMLKKIQCQYLGIDENDKTLSEKLNSGIVKKHIDLLNEELTSNP
;
A
#
# COMPACT_ATOMS: atom_id res chain seq x y z
N MET A 1 -0.32 30.23 -6.82
CA MET A 1 0.70 29.60 -5.95
C MET A 1 0.64 28.11 -6.19
N ASP A 2 1.79 27.44 -6.27
CA ASP A 2 1.87 26.00 -6.47
C ASP A 2 1.20 25.25 -5.31
N ASN A 3 0.30 24.30 -5.60
CA ASN A 3 -0.44 23.53 -4.59
C ASN A 3 0.50 22.84 -3.61
N LEU A 4 1.71 22.47 -4.06
CA LEU A 4 2.72 21.82 -3.24
C LEU A 4 3.30 22.77 -2.17
N GLN A 5 3.60 24.03 -2.53
CA GLN A 5 4.11 25.02 -1.59
C GLN A 5 3.09 25.40 -0.51
N GLN A 6 1.80 25.39 -0.84
CA GLN A 6 0.75 25.59 0.14
C GLN A 6 0.64 24.37 1.06
N ALA A 7 0.70 23.16 0.48
CA ALA A 7 0.54 21.91 1.22
C ALA A 7 1.60 21.68 2.30
N THR A 8 2.83 22.16 2.09
CA THR A 8 3.91 22.02 3.08
C THR A 8 3.69 22.84 4.36
N ARG A 9 2.78 23.82 4.33
CA ARG A 9 2.52 24.77 5.42
C ARG A 9 1.25 24.46 6.21
N ASN A 10 0.51 23.42 5.82
CA ASN A 10 -0.75 23.05 6.47
C ASN A 10 -0.57 21.75 7.27
N SER A 11 -1.17 21.69 8.46
CA SER A 11 -1.23 20.49 9.30
C SER A 11 -2.55 19.75 9.11
N PHE A 12 -2.54 18.45 9.45
CA PHE A 12 -3.74 17.66 9.64
C PHE A 12 -3.86 17.27 11.11
N GLU A 13 -4.77 17.88 11.84
CA GLU A 13 -5.06 17.53 13.23
C GLU A 13 -6.27 16.60 13.29
N PRO A 14 -6.10 15.27 13.52
CA PRO A 14 -7.21 14.32 13.50
C PRO A 14 -8.29 14.65 14.53
N GLN A 15 -7.89 15.26 15.66
CA GLN A 15 -8.77 15.62 16.77
C GLN A 15 -9.90 16.56 16.34
N GLN A 16 -9.61 17.48 15.41
CA GLN A 16 -10.60 18.42 14.87
C GLN A 16 -11.72 17.70 14.09
N TYR A 17 -11.45 16.48 13.64
CA TYR A 17 -12.35 15.69 12.81
C TYR A 17 -13.03 14.54 13.55
N LEU A 18 -12.76 14.35 14.86
CA LEU A 18 -13.38 13.30 15.67
C LEU A 18 -14.86 13.56 15.96
N GLN A 19 -15.26 14.82 16.02
CA GLN A 19 -16.63 15.20 16.37
C GLN A 19 -17.60 15.10 15.18
N ALA A 20 -17.08 15.14 13.95
CA ALA A 20 -17.87 15.09 12.74
C ALA A 20 -17.81 13.71 12.09
N LYS A 21 -18.97 13.11 11.83
CA LYS A 21 -19.09 11.81 11.13
C LYS A 21 -18.44 11.85 9.74
N ALA A 22 -18.60 12.96 9.04
CA ALA A 22 -18.00 13.21 7.73
C ALA A 22 -17.77 14.71 7.53
N THR A 23 -16.63 15.06 6.93
CA THR A 23 -16.20 16.43 6.66
C THR A 23 -15.15 16.43 5.55
N TYR A 24 -14.57 17.58 5.21
CA TYR A 24 -13.62 17.72 4.12
C TYR A 24 -12.39 18.53 4.53
N THR A 25 -11.23 18.19 3.98
CA THR A 25 -10.01 18.97 4.16
C THR A 25 -10.19 20.38 3.59
N GLN A 26 -9.87 21.39 4.38
CA GLN A 26 -10.06 22.79 3.98
C GLN A 26 -8.94 23.29 3.08
N HIS A 27 -7.75 22.68 3.20
CA HIS A 27 -6.52 23.05 2.51
C HIS A 27 -5.83 21.80 1.96
N PRO A 28 -4.96 21.92 0.94
CA PRO A 28 -4.10 20.81 0.55
C PRO A 28 -3.07 20.54 1.65
N ILE A 29 -2.70 19.28 1.86
CA ILE A 29 -1.77 18.87 2.93
C ILE A 29 -0.76 17.90 2.34
N LEU A 30 0.51 18.08 2.70
CA LEU A 30 1.58 17.18 2.31
C LEU A 30 1.81 16.18 3.43
N PHE A 31 1.88 14.90 3.07
CA PHE A 31 2.16 13.81 4.00
C PHE A 31 3.34 12.99 3.54
N HIS A 32 4.02 12.33 4.47
CA HIS A 32 4.89 11.19 4.24
C HIS A 32 4.12 9.90 4.52
N ILE A 33 4.27 8.91 3.64
CA ILE A 33 3.69 7.57 3.84
C ILE A 33 4.59 6.79 4.79
N ILE A 34 4.11 6.53 6.01
CA ILE A 34 4.88 5.83 7.06
C ILE A 34 4.67 4.33 7.00
N GLN A 35 3.46 3.88 6.67
CA GLN A 35 3.13 2.47 6.59
C GLN A 35 2.05 2.26 5.52
N VAL A 36 2.11 1.10 4.86
CA VAL A 36 1.09 0.61 3.94
C VAL A 36 0.65 -0.78 4.42
N ALA A 37 -0.65 -1.00 4.52
CA ALA A 37 -1.22 -2.30 4.86
C ALA A 37 -2.36 -2.64 3.88
N ASP A 38 -2.30 -3.82 3.27
CA ASP A 38 -3.43 -4.36 2.52
C ASP A 38 -4.45 -4.91 3.51
N ILE A 39 -5.60 -4.25 3.64
CA ILE A 39 -6.69 -4.66 4.52
C ILE A 39 -7.72 -5.55 3.80
N SER A 40 -7.50 -5.89 2.53
CA SER A 40 -8.36 -6.83 1.78
C SER A 40 -7.91 -8.29 1.93
N ARG A 41 -6.70 -8.54 2.44
CA ARG A 41 -6.12 -9.87 2.62
C ARG A 41 -5.97 -10.22 4.10
N SER A 42 -6.12 -11.50 4.45
CA SER A 42 -5.83 -11.95 5.81
C SER A 42 -4.37 -11.71 6.18
N ARG A 43 -4.10 -11.48 7.48
CA ARG A 43 -2.74 -11.30 7.98
C ARG A 43 -1.86 -12.53 7.75
N LEU A 44 -2.43 -13.73 7.89
CA LEU A 44 -1.77 -14.99 7.56
C LEU A 44 -1.29 -15.01 6.09
N ASN A 45 -2.17 -14.66 5.14
CA ASN A 45 -1.79 -14.64 3.72
C ASN A 45 -0.76 -13.55 3.38
N GLN A 46 -0.68 -12.49 4.18
CA GLN A 46 0.37 -11.48 4.04
C GLN A 46 1.68 -12.00 4.62
N LEU A 47 1.65 -12.62 5.80
CA LEU A 47 2.82 -13.19 6.45
C LEU A 47 3.49 -14.24 5.56
N ASP A 48 2.70 -15.16 4.99
CA ASP A 48 3.19 -16.18 4.05
C ASP A 48 3.94 -15.54 2.86
N GLU A 49 3.43 -14.45 2.28
CA GLU A 49 4.06 -13.77 1.14
C GLU A 49 5.38 -13.09 1.54
N TRP A 50 5.44 -12.50 2.73
CA TRP A 50 6.67 -11.88 3.23
C TRP A 50 7.74 -12.91 3.59
N GLN A 51 7.35 -14.07 4.16
CA GLN A 51 8.26 -15.17 4.46
C GLN A 51 8.78 -15.84 3.18
N GLU A 52 7.92 -16.05 2.19
CA GLU A 52 8.33 -16.55 0.88
C GLU A 52 9.30 -15.59 0.18
N TYR A 53 9.11 -14.28 0.34
CA TYR A 53 10.05 -13.29 -0.16
C TYR A 53 11.42 -13.34 0.56
N GLU A 54 11.44 -13.61 1.86
CA GLU A 54 12.67 -13.74 2.66
C GLU A 54 13.44 -15.04 2.35
N ASP A 55 12.73 -16.18 2.30
CA ASP A 55 13.27 -17.49 1.96
C ASP A 55 12.31 -18.26 1.03
N PRO A 56 12.50 -18.17 -0.29
CA PRO A 56 11.67 -18.87 -1.27
C PRO A 56 11.71 -20.41 -1.14
N ASN A 57 12.78 -20.97 -0.56
CA ASN A 57 12.94 -22.42 -0.43
C ASN A 57 12.22 -23.00 0.79
N SER A 58 11.77 -22.14 1.71
CA SER A 58 11.03 -22.54 2.90
C SER A 58 9.56 -22.90 2.62
N VAL A 59 9.06 -22.60 1.42
CA VAL A 59 7.63 -22.73 1.08
C VAL A 59 7.27 -24.17 0.69
N SER A 60 6.21 -24.70 1.30
CA SER A 60 5.72 -26.06 1.06
C SER A 60 5.31 -26.27 -0.40
N VAL A 61 5.85 -27.32 -1.03
CA VAL A 61 5.63 -27.71 -2.44
C VAL A 61 4.17 -27.81 -2.89
N ASP A 62 3.22 -28.08 -1.99
CA ASP A 62 1.78 -28.15 -2.32
C ASP A 62 1.18 -26.82 -2.82
N ARG A 63 1.80 -25.68 -2.51
CA ARG A 63 1.28 -24.35 -2.89
C ARG A 63 1.79 -23.84 -4.23
N VAL A 64 2.83 -24.45 -4.80
CA VAL A 64 3.38 -24.12 -6.12
C VAL A 64 2.31 -24.25 -7.22
N SER A 65 1.34 -25.15 -7.03
CA SER A 65 0.24 -25.40 -7.98
C SER A 65 -0.79 -24.26 -8.10
N LYS A 66 -0.96 -23.41 -7.06
CA LYS A 66 -1.96 -22.33 -7.08
C LYS A 66 -1.50 -21.07 -7.82
N PHE A 67 -0.21 -20.94 -8.11
CA PHE A 67 0.38 -19.73 -8.71
C PHE A 67 0.62 -19.79 -10.22
N ASN A 68 0.38 -20.93 -10.90
CA ASN A 68 0.43 -20.97 -12.36
C ASN A 68 -0.56 -20.00 -13.05
N ASN A 69 -1.50 -19.41 -12.30
CA ASN A 69 -2.44 -18.39 -12.79
C ASN A 69 -2.11 -16.93 -12.37
N LYS A 70 -1.07 -16.67 -11.57
CA LYS A 70 -0.61 -15.31 -11.24
C LYS A 70 0.71 -15.03 -11.92
N LYS A 71 0.64 -14.16 -12.93
CA LYS A 71 1.71 -13.70 -13.81
C LYS A 71 2.78 -12.90 -13.03
N TYR A 72 3.58 -13.57 -12.20
CA TYR A 72 4.86 -13.04 -11.73
C TYR A 72 5.86 -13.19 -12.87
N SER A 73 6.20 -12.08 -13.53
CA SER A 73 7.23 -12.02 -14.55
C SER A 73 8.60 -11.92 -13.89
N GLY A 74 9.09 -13.02 -13.34
CA GLY A 74 10.44 -13.13 -12.80
C GLY A 74 10.75 -14.58 -12.45
N ASN A 75 11.69 -15.19 -13.16
CA ASN A 75 12.13 -16.59 -13.05
C ASN A 75 11.18 -17.66 -13.62
N ARG A 76 11.09 -17.67 -14.95
CA ARG A 76 10.50 -18.76 -15.74
C ARG A 76 11.52 -19.92 -15.79
N ILE A 77 11.39 -20.91 -14.90
CA ILE A 77 11.98 -22.23 -15.16
C ILE A 77 11.08 -22.91 -16.19
N ILE A 78 11.50 -22.90 -17.45
CA ILE A 78 10.80 -23.60 -18.54
C ILE A 78 11.11 -25.09 -18.38
N ARG A 79 10.12 -25.87 -17.94
CA ARG A 79 10.08 -27.32 -18.18
C ARG A 79 8.94 -27.62 -19.13
N GLU A 80 9.35 -28.02 -20.33
CA GLU A 80 8.62 -28.82 -21.32
C GLU A 80 7.33 -28.22 -21.89
N VAL A 81 7.33 -28.10 -23.22
CA VAL A 81 6.24 -27.56 -24.03
C VAL A 81 5.49 -28.75 -24.61
N ASP A 82 4.25 -28.98 -24.18
CA ASP A 82 3.34 -29.88 -24.87
C ASP A 82 2.30 -29.03 -25.61
N MET A 83 2.32 -29.12 -26.95
CA MET A 83 1.37 -28.40 -27.81
C MET A 83 0.18 -29.30 -28.07
N ASN A 84 -0.91 -29.11 -27.33
CA ASN A 84 -2.23 -29.42 -27.82
C ASN A 84 -3.23 -28.34 -27.39
N THR A 85 -3.68 -27.61 -28.40
CA THR A 85 -4.79 -26.66 -28.41
C THR A 85 -6.08 -27.28 -27.92
N ASP A 86 -6.83 -26.58 -27.04
CA ASP A 86 -8.27 -26.50 -27.25
C ASP A 86 -8.93 -25.25 -26.67
N ASN A 87 -10.01 -24.88 -27.35
CA ASN A 87 -10.78 -23.65 -27.27
C ASN A 87 -11.65 -23.53 -26.02
N GLY A 88 -11.75 -22.29 -25.52
CA GLY A 88 -13.01 -21.70 -25.06
C GLY A 88 -13.44 -21.97 -23.61
N MET A 89 -13.41 -20.93 -22.79
CA MET A 89 -14.54 -20.57 -21.92
C MET A 89 -14.40 -19.11 -21.46
N ASN A 90 -15.25 -18.23 -22.02
CA ASN A 90 -15.60 -16.97 -21.39
C ASN A 90 -16.29 -17.27 -20.05
N ARG A 91 -15.65 -16.96 -18.92
CA ARG A 91 -16.31 -16.84 -17.62
C ARG A 91 -15.72 -15.65 -16.84
N ASP A 92 -16.66 -14.79 -16.46
CA ASP A 92 -16.64 -13.76 -15.42
C ASP A 92 -15.85 -12.46 -15.61
N ASN A 93 -16.64 -11.43 -15.94
CA ASN A 93 -16.48 -10.01 -15.63
C ASN A 93 -16.41 -9.74 -14.12
N SER A 94 -15.54 -10.41 -13.36
CA SER A 94 -15.15 -9.96 -12.02
C SER A 94 -13.86 -9.14 -12.15
N LYS A 95 -13.98 -7.86 -12.49
CA LYS A 95 -12.93 -6.88 -12.20
C LYS A 95 -12.83 -6.72 -10.67
N HIS A 96 -12.29 -7.72 -9.98
CA HIS A 96 -11.73 -7.55 -8.65
C HIS A 96 -10.47 -6.69 -8.82
N PHE A 97 -10.66 -5.38 -8.73
CA PHE A 97 -9.57 -4.45 -8.50
C PHE A 97 -8.85 -4.91 -7.23
N GLY A 98 -7.61 -5.38 -7.37
CA GLY A 98 -6.84 -5.99 -6.29
C GLY A 98 -6.57 -5.02 -5.15
N GLY A 99 -6.46 -5.51 -3.91
CA GLY A 99 -6.04 -4.75 -2.73
C GLY A 99 -7.02 -3.67 -2.27
N ILE A 100 -7.24 -3.53 -0.97
CA ILE A 100 -7.75 -2.28 -0.38
C ILE A 100 -6.70 -1.88 0.64
N TYR A 101 -6.17 -0.66 0.54
CA TYR A 101 -5.03 -0.26 1.35
C TYR A 101 -5.42 0.72 2.45
N LYS A 102 -4.88 0.47 3.64
CA LYS A 102 -4.76 1.43 4.74
C LYS A 102 -3.35 2.00 4.74
N LEU A 103 -3.27 3.31 4.85
CA LEU A 103 -2.04 4.08 4.92
C LEU A 103 -1.94 4.73 6.29
N THR A 104 -0.76 4.67 6.91
CA THR A 104 -0.40 5.55 8.02
C THR A 104 0.38 6.71 7.44
N LEU A 105 -0.14 7.92 7.62
CA LEU A 105 0.42 9.15 7.08
C LEU A 105 0.94 10.03 8.21
N LYS A 106 1.98 10.80 7.91
CA LYS A 106 2.57 11.79 8.81
C LYS A 106 2.67 13.12 8.08
N ASP A 107 2.18 14.21 8.67
CA ASP A 107 2.33 15.56 8.08
C ASP A 107 3.69 16.19 8.44
N ASN A 108 3.95 17.40 7.93
CA ASN A 108 5.16 18.16 8.23
C ASN A 108 5.28 18.66 9.69
N PHE A 109 4.23 18.47 10.49
CA PHE A 109 4.12 18.94 11.87
C PHE A 109 4.09 17.77 12.87
N GLU A 110 4.52 16.58 12.44
CA GLU A 110 4.54 15.36 13.26
C GLU A 110 3.16 14.83 13.69
N ASN A 111 2.08 15.24 13.02
CA ASN A 111 0.76 14.66 13.23
C ASN A 111 0.59 13.39 12.38
N TYR A 112 0.07 12.34 13.02
CA TYR A 112 -0.20 11.06 12.38
C TYR A 112 -1.69 10.88 12.12
N CYS A 113 -2.02 10.33 10.96
CA CYS A 113 -3.41 9.96 10.66
C CYS A 113 -3.48 8.70 9.81
N PHE A 114 -4.67 8.10 9.80
CA PHE A 114 -4.98 7.00 8.89
C PHE A 114 -5.64 7.53 7.63
N ALA A 115 -5.28 6.93 6.51
CA ALA A 115 -5.97 7.12 5.25
C ALA A 115 -6.34 5.77 4.63
N TYR A 116 -7.48 5.74 3.96
CA TYR A 116 -7.98 4.54 3.30
C TYR A 116 -8.16 4.81 1.82
N GLU A 117 -7.77 3.84 1.01
CA GLU A 117 -8.21 3.77 -0.37
C GLU A 117 -9.75 3.62 -0.40
N TYR A 118 -10.45 4.58 -1.02
CA TYR A 118 -11.91 4.69 -0.89
C TYR A 118 -12.61 4.85 -2.25
N ASN A 119 -13.37 3.82 -2.66
CA ASN A 119 -14.17 3.80 -3.89
C ASN A 119 -13.40 4.16 -5.18
N ASP A 120 -12.07 3.95 -5.18
CA ASP A 120 -11.19 4.21 -6.31
C ASP A 120 -9.89 3.41 -6.14
N CYS A 121 -9.19 3.11 -7.23
CA CYS A 121 -7.96 2.32 -7.22
C CYS A 121 -6.72 3.21 -7.27
N LEU A 122 -5.94 3.26 -6.18
CA LEU A 122 -4.68 4.00 -6.14
C LEU A 122 -3.58 3.20 -6.84
N GLN A 123 -3.44 3.42 -8.15
CA GLN A 123 -2.50 2.67 -9.00
C GLN A 123 -1.05 2.69 -8.50
N PHE A 124 -0.62 3.81 -7.89
CA PHE A 124 0.74 3.93 -7.37
C PHE A 124 1.05 2.89 -6.28
N LEU A 125 0.06 2.41 -5.52
CA LEU A 125 0.24 1.37 -4.50
C LEU A 125 0.46 -0.04 -5.07
N ARG A 126 0.21 -0.23 -6.36
CA ARG A 126 0.23 -1.54 -7.04
C ARG A 126 1.34 -1.65 -8.09
N SER A 127 2.05 -0.55 -8.33
CA SER A 127 3.16 -0.52 -9.27
C SER A 127 4.39 -1.18 -8.64
N ASN A 128 4.50 -2.51 -8.72
CA ASN A 128 5.63 -3.32 -8.20
C ASN A 128 7.01 -3.03 -8.84
N SER A 129 7.18 -1.90 -9.53
CA SER A 129 8.36 -1.63 -10.35
C SER A 129 9.54 -1.02 -9.60
N SER A 130 9.42 -0.59 -8.35
CA SER A 130 10.47 0.25 -7.71
C SER A 130 11.13 -0.27 -6.44
N THR A 131 10.56 -1.25 -5.72
CA THR A 131 11.04 -1.62 -4.37
C THR A 131 11.68 -3.00 -4.29
N GLY A 132 11.37 -3.89 -5.24
CA GLY A 132 11.76 -5.30 -5.15
C GLY A 132 11.05 -6.08 -4.04
N THR A 133 10.22 -5.45 -3.19
CA THR A 133 9.51 -6.10 -2.07
C THR A 133 8.02 -6.24 -2.36
N PRO A 134 7.25 -7.00 -1.54
CA PRO A 134 5.79 -7.02 -1.63
C PRO A 134 5.11 -5.65 -1.46
N LEU A 135 5.81 -4.63 -0.94
CA LEU A 135 5.33 -3.25 -0.94
C LEU A 135 5.46 -2.64 -2.34
N GLY A 136 4.36 -2.18 -2.94
CA GLY A 136 4.38 -1.52 -4.25
C GLY A 136 5.05 -0.13 -4.28
N ILE A 137 5.37 0.47 -3.12
CA ILE A 137 6.08 1.76 -3.02
C ILE A 137 7.07 1.76 -1.85
N PRO A 138 8.16 2.53 -1.93
CA PRO A 138 9.02 2.73 -0.78
C PRO A 138 8.32 3.60 0.26
N LEU A 139 8.57 3.30 1.53
CA LEU A 139 8.07 4.13 2.64
C LEU A 139 8.85 5.44 2.73
N GLY A 140 8.25 6.46 3.35
CA GLY A 140 8.79 7.82 3.44
C GLY A 140 8.53 8.68 2.19
N GLY A 141 7.90 8.13 1.15
CA GLY A 141 7.50 8.92 -0.02
C GLY A 141 6.40 9.94 0.30
N ARG A 142 6.42 11.07 -0.42
CA ARG A 142 5.48 12.18 -0.25
C ARG A 142 4.16 11.92 -0.97
N LEU A 143 3.06 12.22 -0.29
CA LEU A 143 1.70 12.17 -0.79
C LEU A 143 1.05 13.54 -0.63
N LEU A 144 0.74 14.18 -1.76
CA LEU A 144 -0.04 15.42 -1.77
C LEU A 144 -1.52 15.05 -1.71
N VAL A 145 -2.18 15.40 -0.61
CA VAL A 145 -3.65 15.32 -0.47
C VAL A 145 -4.24 16.68 -0.80
N LYS A 146 -5.15 16.72 -1.77
CA LYS A 146 -5.76 17.97 -2.24
C LYS A 146 -6.81 18.47 -1.25
N LYS A 147 -7.10 19.77 -1.32
CA LYS A 147 -8.27 20.38 -0.67
C LYS A 147 -9.55 19.66 -1.11
N GLY A 148 -10.52 19.56 -0.20
CA GLY A 148 -11.81 18.93 -0.47
C GLY A 148 -11.76 17.40 -0.44
N THR A 149 -10.75 16.82 0.20
CA THR A 149 -10.66 15.37 0.41
C THR A 149 -11.55 15.00 1.59
N LEU A 150 -12.34 13.93 1.43
CA LEU A 150 -13.29 13.47 2.45
C LEU A 150 -12.53 12.94 3.67
N VAL A 151 -12.99 13.32 4.85
CA VAL A 151 -12.52 12.81 6.14
C VAL A 151 -13.73 12.21 6.86
N MET A 152 -13.63 10.95 7.27
CA MET A 152 -14.68 10.24 8.00
C MET A 152 -14.09 9.63 9.25
N ASN A 153 -14.72 9.90 10.41
CA ASN A 153 -14.27 9.41 11.72
C ASN A 153 -12.75 9.65 11.96
N GLY A 154 -12.26 10.84 11.62
CA GLY A 154 -10.85 11.20 11.74
C GLY A 154 -9.88 10.57 10.74
N ALA A 155 -10.36 9.78 9.76
CA ALA A 155 -9.53 9.17 8.72
C ALA A 155 -9.78 9.77 7.33
N ILE A 156 -8.73 9.89 6.53
CA ILE A 156 -8.79 10.46 5.19
C ILE A 156 -9.25 9.39 4.19
N MET A 157 -10.26 9.69 3.38
CA MET A 157 -10.78 8.81 2.33
C MET A 157 -10.18 9.22 0.99
N LEU A 158 -9.17 8.47 0.53
CA LEU A 158 -8.37 8.82 -0.64
C LEU A 158 -8.99 8.26 -1.92
N LYS A 159 -9.16 9.15 -2.90
CA LYS A 159 -9.45 8.84 -4.30
C LYS A 159 -8.31 9.30 -5.18
N LYS A 160 -8.14 8.69 -6.36
CA LYS A 160 -7.07 9.03 -7.31
C LYS A 160 -7.06 10.51 -7.68
N ILE A 161 -8.24 11.12 -7.84
CA ILE A 161 -8.33 12.55 -8.19
C ILE A 161 -7.91 13.49 -7.05
N GLN A 162 -8.02 13.03 -5.80
CA GLN A 162 -7.81 13.80 -4.58
C GLN A 162 -6.38 13.67 -4.03
N CYS A 163 -5.56 12.79 -4.58
CA CYS A 163 -4.18 12.63 -4.12
C CYS A 163 -3.19 12.44 -5.27
N GLN A 164 -1.94 12.79 -5.02
CA GLN A 164 -0.83 12.55 -5.93
C GLN A 164 0.38 12.06 -5.15
N TYR A 165 0.87 10.87 -5.49
CA TYR A 165 2.14 10.37 -4.97
C TYR A 165 3.29 11.03 -5.72
N LEU A 166 4.23 11.61 -4.96
CA LEU A 166 5.35 12.39 -5.48
C LEU A 166 6.69 11.63 -5.41
N GLY A 167 6.70 10.43 -4.82
CA GLY A 167 7.94 9.67 -4.60
C GLY A 167 8.73 10.17 -3.39
N ILE A 168 9.98 9.73 -3.28
CA ILE A 168 10.92 10.19 -2.25
C ILE A 168 11.60 11.45 -2.76
N ASP A 169 11.61 12.49 -1.94
CA ASP A 169 12.36 13.71 -2.17
C ASP A 169 13.76 13.60 -1.55
N GLU A 170 14.75 14.28 -2.14
CA GLU A 170 16.14 14.25 -1.66
C GLU A 170 16.25 14.68 -0.18
N ASN A 171 15.40 15.61 0.27
CA ASN A 171 15.42 16.09 1.65
C ASN A 171 14.90 15.05 2.66
N ASP A 172 14.15 14.04 2.20
CA ASP A 172 13.53 13.03 3.05
C ASP A 172 14.28 11.68 3.02
N LYS A 173 15.46 11.65 2.40
CA LYS A 173 16.22 10.41 2.20
C LYS A 173 16.53 9.69 3.51
N THR A 174 16.87 10.43 4.56
CA THR A 174 17.15 9.86 5.90
C THR A 174 15.93 9.17 6.51
N LEU A 175 14.73 9.76 6.35
CA LEU A 175 13.47 9.16 6.79
C LEU A 175 13.18 7.88 5.99
N SER A 176 13.31 7.96 4.66
CA SER A 176 13.11 6.82 3.77
C SER A 176 14.05 5.66 4.11
N GLU A 177 15.34 5.92 4.29
CA GLU A 177 16.33 4.90 4.68
C GLU A 177 15.97 4.25 6.01
N LYS A 178 15.56 5.04 7.02
CA LYS A 178 15.15 4.53 8.33
C LYS A 178 13.92 3.62 8.24
N LEU A 179 12.93 3.99 7.44
CA LEU A 179 11.70 3.22 7.28
C LEU A 179 11.93 1.93 6.49
N ASN A 180 12.68 2.00 5.38
CA ASN A 180 12.89 0.88 4.47
C ASN A 180 14.04 -0.06 4.88
N SER A 181 14.95 0.35 5.76
CA SER A 181 16.00 -0.54 6.28
C SER A 181 15.39 -1.71 7.05
N GLY A 182 15.72 -2.94 6.66
CA GLY A 182 15.19 -4.16 7.28
C GLY A 182 13.67 -4.34 7.10
N ILE A 183 13.09 -3.78 6.05
CA ILE A 183 11.63 -3.73 5.86
C ILE A 183 10.95 -5.10 5.88
N VAL A 184 11.60 -6.11 5.30
CA VAL A 184 11.10 -7.50 5.25
C VAL A 184 10.87 -8.04 6.65
N LYS A 185 11.94 -8.07 7.45
CA LYS A 185 11.90 -8.54 8.84
C LYS A 185 10.90 -7.75 9.68
N LYS A 186 10.90 -6.42 9.56
CA LYS A 186 9.94 -5.54 10.27
C LYS A 186 8.49 -5.89 9.96
N HIS A 187 8.17 -6.20 8.70
CA HIS A 187 6.82 -6.60 8.32
C HIS A 187 6.44 -7.98 8.85
N ILE A 188 7.35 -8.94 8.81
CA ILE A 188 7.16 -10.28 9.38
C ILE A 188 6.90 -10.18 10.89
N ASP A 189 7.74 -9.46 11.61
CA ASP A 189 7.63 -9.26 13.06
C ASP A 189 6.28 -8.59 13.41
N LEU A 190 5.90 -7.52 12.71
CA LEU A 190 4.63 -6.82 12.92
C LEU A 190 3.41 -7.73 12.66
N LEU A 191 3.44 -8.53 11.61
CA LEU A 191 2.33 -9.46 11.30
C LEU A 191 2.22 -10.56 12.35
N ASN A 192 3.34 -11.07 12.86
CA ASN A 192 3.35 -12.04 13.96
C ASN A 192 2.80 -11.45 15.26
N GLU A 193 3.19 -10.21 15.60
CA GLU A 193 2.65 -9.49 16.76
C GLU A 193 1.14 -9.27 16.64
N GLU A 194 0.63 -8.86 15.47
CA GLU A 194 -0.81 -8.67 15.24
C GLU A 194 -1.61 -9.99 15.33
N LEU A 195 -1.02 -11.12 14.91
CA LEU A 195 -1.66 -12.44 14.97
C LEU A 195 -1.66 -13.04 16.38
N THR A 196 -0.65 -12.71 17.19
CA THR A 196 -0.55 -13.19 18.58
C THR A 196 -1.31 -12.31 19.58
N SER A 197 -1.44 -11.01 19.28
CA SER A 197 -2.10 -10.04 20.17
C SER A 197 -3.61 -9.96 20.00
N ASN A 198 -4.18 -10.60 18.97
CA ASN A 198 -5.63 -10.73 18.77
C ASN A 198 -6.07 -12.18 19.08
N PRO A 199 -6.31 -12.54 20.37
CA PRO A 199 -6.90 -13.83 20.72
C PRO A 199 -8.35 -13.98 20.25
#